data_AF-A0AA90U2I2-F1
#
_entry.id   AF-A0AA90U2I2-F1
#
_cell.length_a   1.000
_cell.length_b   1.000
_cell.length_c   1.000
_cell.angle_alpha   90.00
_cell.angle_beta   90.00
_cell.angle_gamma   90.00
#
_symmetry.space_group_name_H-M   'P 1'
#
loop_
_entity.id
_entity.type
_entity.pdbx_description
1 polymer ?
#
loop_
_entity_poly.entity_id
_entity_poly.type
_entity_poly.pdbx_seq_one_letter_code
_entity_poly.pdbx_strand_id
1 'polypeptide(L)'
;MFPLILDFTSPEGRSELTAERCFLASRNPPYIGILTLPSEPIWRTLSSNRTFSSGGFNWSIRYRIEVGESTIFFATSQDKDAEKIAPSDHSEHSI
;
A
#
# COMPACT_ATOMS: atom_id res chain seq x y z
N MET A 1 15.40 -1.77 3.93
CA MET A 1 14.00 -1.37 3.70
C MET A 1 13.99 -0.50 2.45
N PHE A 2 13.46 -1.00 1.33
CA PHE A 2 13.29 -0.18 0.13
C PHE A 2 11.90 0.46 0.20
N PRO A 3 11.77 1.78 0.00
CA PRO A 3 10.46 2.42 -0.03
C PRO A 3 9.65 1.91 -1.22
N LEU A 4 8.38 1.60 -0.98
CA LEU A 4 7.46 1.27 -2.06
C LEU A 4 6.93 2.60 -2.61
N ILE A 5 7.34 2.95 -3.83
CA ILE A 5 6.91 4.17 -4.51
C ILE A 5 5.49 3.91 -5.02
N LEU A 6 4.51 4.61 -4.43
CA LEU A 6 3.14 4.56 -4.90
C LEU A 6 2.96 5.63 -5.98
N ASP A 7 2.62 5.18 -7.19
CA ASP A 7 2.32 6.02 -8.34
C ASP A 7 0.81 6.29 -8.39
N PHE A 8 0.39 7.42 -7.83
CA PHE A 8 -1.00 7.82 -7.94
C PHE A 8 -1.22 8.59 -9.23
N THR A 9 -2.12 8.07 -10.06
CA THR A 9 -2.66 8.84 -11.19
C THR A 9 -3.91 9.58 -10.68
N SER A 10 -3.70 10.80 -10.16
CA SER A 10 -4.78 11.72 -9.79
C SER A 10 -5.17 12.57 -11.00
N PRO A 11 -6.43 13.06 -11.11
CA PRO A 11 -6.78 14.09 -12.09
C PRO A 11 -5.90 15.36 -12.01
N GLU A 12 -5.21 15.57 -10.89
CA GLU A 12 -4.29 16.71 -10.69
C GLU A 12 -2.82 16.43 -11.06
N GLY A 13 -2.50 15.22 -11.56
CA GLY A 13 -1.15 14.82 -11.99
C GLY A 13 -0.62 13.56 -11.30
N ARG A 14 0.57 13.11 -11.73
CA ARG A 14 1.31 12.01 -11.08
C ARG A 14 1.91 12.52 -9.76
N SER A 15 1.60 11.85 -8.65
CA SER A 15 2.24 12.11 -7.36
C SER A 15 2.88 10.82 -6.86
N GLU A 16 4.21 10.84 -6.76
CA GLU A 16 4.98 9.79 -6.09
C GLU A 16 4.90 10.05 -4.59
N LEU A 17 4.22 9.16 -3.87
CA LEU A 17 4.15 9.22 -2.42
C LEU A 17 4.86 7.99 -1.86
N THR A 18 5.88 8.26 -1.05
CA THR A 18 6.64 7.24 -0.35
C THR A 18 5.83 6.72 0.82
N ALA A 19 5.32 5.50 0.72
CA ALA A 19 4.75 4.83 1.88
C ALA A 19 5.89 4.17 2.65
N GLU A 20 6.33 4.81 3.74
CA GLU A 20 7.41 4.28 4.58
C GLU A 20 7.03 2.97 5.30
N ARG A 21 5.73 2.67 5.41
CA ARG A 21 5.20 1.56 6.20
C ARG A 21 4.23 0.69 5.38
N CYS A 22 4.77 0.01 4.38
CA CYS A 22 4.07 -1.03 3.62
C CYS A 22 4.50 -2.42 4.09
N PHE A 23 3.58 -3.37 4.09
CA PHE A 23 3.86 -4.79 4.38
C PHE A 23 2.98 -5.72 3.53
N LEU A 24 3.43 -6.96 3.35
CA LEU A 24 2.64 -8.01 2.72
C LEU A 24 1.69 -8.63 3.75
N ALA A 25 0.38 -8.50 3.55
CA ALA A 25 -0.63 -9.02 4.47
C ALA A 25 -1.08 -10.46 4.11
N SER A 26 -1.04 -10.82 2.83
CA SER A 26 -1.34 -12.18 2.35
C SER A 26 -0.73 -12.40 0.97
N ARG A 27 -0.27 -13.63 0.68
CA ARG A 27 0.22 -14.02 -0.66
C ARG A 27 -0.86 -14.57 -1.56
N ASN A 28 -1.84 -15.28 -1.01
CA ASN A 28 -2.90 -15.90 -1.79
C ASN A 28 -4.24 -15.84 -1.06
N PRO A 29 -5.16 -14.94 -1.45
CA PRO A 29 -4.99 -13.89 -2.46
C PRO A 29 -3.95 -12.82 -2.05
N PRO A 30 -3.30 -12.11 -3.01
CA PRO A 30 -2.29 -11.11 -2.71
C PRO A 30 -2.91 -9.87 -2.06
N TYR A 31 -2.44 -9.52 -0.87
CA TYR A 31 -2.79 -8.30 -0.16
C TYR A 31 -1.55 -7.61 0.39
N ILE A 32 -1.51 -6.29 0.23
CA ILE A 32 -0.57 -5.41 0.92
C ILE A 32 -1.32 -4.55 1.94
N GLY A 33 -0.67 -4.27 3.05
CA GLY A 33 -1.09 -3.29 4.04
C GLY A 33 -0.25 -2.03 3.92
N ILE A 34 -0.91 -0.87 3.93
CA ILE A 34 -0.28 0.45 3.95
C ILE A 34 -0.71 1.15 5.23
N LEU A 35 0.23 1.37 6.14
CA LEU A 35 0.02 2.09 7.39
C LEU A 35 0.37 3.56 7.20
N THR A 36 -0.56 4.46 7.53
CA THR A 36 -0.37 5.91 7.38
C THR A 36 -1.19 6.67 8.42
N LEU A 37 -0.75 7.89 8.76
CA LEU A 37 -1.47 8.80 9.65
C LEU A 37 -2.44 9.70 8.87
N PRO A 38 -3.61 10.08 9.45
CA PRO A 38 -4.54 11.03 8.82
C PRO A 38 -3.95 12.39 8.44
N SER A 39 -2.87 12.80 9.11
CA SER A 39 -2.13 14.03 8.81
C SER A 39 -1.32 13.94 7.51
N GLU A 40 -0.99 12.73 7.03
CA GLU A 40 -0.14 12.52 5.87
C GLU A 40 -0.91 12.70 4.55
N PRO A 41 -0.29 13.27 3.50
CA PRO A 41 -0.93 13.44 2.20
C PRO A 41 -1.43 12.13 1.59
N ILE A 42 -0.67 11.04 1.76
CA ILE A 42 -0.98 9.71 1.25
C ILE A 42 -2.28 9.15 1.83
N TRP A 43 -2.58 9.44 3.11
CA TRP A 43 -3.84 9.02 3.72
C TRP A 43 -5.05 9.63 3.00
N ARG A 44 -4.98 10.92 2.62
CA ARG A 44 -6.09 11.58 1.89
C ARG A 44 -6.27 10.97 0.52
N THR A 45 -5.16 10.67 -0.16
CA THR A 45 -5.16 10.02 -1.47
C THR A 45 -5.76 8.62 -1.40
N LEU A 46 -5.33 7.78 -0.45
CA LEU A 46 -5.85 6.42 -0.25
C LEU A 46 -7.29 6.41 0.27
N SER A 47 -7.68 7.43 1.05
CA SER A 47 -9.07 7.57 1.52
C SER A 47 -10.03 7.97 0.41
N SER A 48 -9.58 8.80 -0.54
CA SER A 48 -10.41 9.32 -1.62
C SER A 48 -10.46 8.38 -2.82
N ASN A 49 -9.37 7.65 -3.09
CA ASN A 49 -9.24 6.76 -4.23
C ASN A 49 -9.30 5.30 -3.80
N ARG A 50 -10.20 4.54 -4.41
CA ARG A 50 -10.29 3.08 -4.17
C ARG A 50 -9.20 2.29 -4.90
N THR A 51 -8.45 2.92 -5.79
CA THR A 51 -7.43 2.26 -6.62
C THR A 51 -6.20 3.15 -6.76
N PHE A 52 -5.04 2.53 -6.88
CA PHE A 52 -3.78 3.21 -7.15
C PHE A 52 -2.83 2.32 -7.94
N SER A 53 -1.84 2.90 -8.60
CA SER A 53 -0.81 2.16 -9.31
C SER A 53 0.47 2.16 -8.50
N SER A 54 1.24 1.08 -8.53
CA SER A 54 2.57 1.06 -7.93
C SER A 54 3.40 -0.06 -8.52
N GLY A 55 4.65 0.23 -8.90
CA GLY A 55 5.55 -0.75 -9.52
C GLY A 55 5.01 -1.34 -10.82
N GLY A 56 4.14 -0.61 -11.54
CA GLY A 56 3.46 -1.10 -12.75
C GLY A 56 2.19 -1.93 -12.50
N PHE A 57 1.77 -2.12 -11.25
CA PHE A 57 0.59 -2.90 -10.88
C PHE A 57 -0.55 -2.00 -10.45
N ASN A 58 -1.80 -2.40 -10.77
CA ASN A 58 -2.98 -1.73 -10.27
C ASN A 58 -3.47 -2.40 -8.98
N TRP A 59 -3.51 -1.63 -7.90
CA TRP A 59 -3.96 -2.04 -6.59
C TRP A 59 -5.34 -1.46 -6.31
N SER A 60 -6.20 -2.26 -5.69
CA SER A 60 -7.55 -1.89 -5.27
C SER A 60 -7.66 -2.02 -3.76
N ILE A 61 -7.96 -0.93 -3.08
CA ILE A 61 -8.22 -0.89 -1.65
C ILE A 61 -9.54 -1.62 -1.37
N ARG A 62 -9.49 -2.67 -0.56
CA ARG A 62 -10.66 -3.48 -0.18
C ARG A 62 -11.10 -3.20 1.24
N TYR A 63 -10.15 -2.97 2.13
CA TYR A 63 -10.43 -2.76 3.54
C TYR A 63 -9.63 -1.57 4.07
N ARG A 64 -10.21 -0.92 5.07
CA ARG A 64 -9.62 0.16 5.82
C ARG A 64 -9.89 -0.12 7.29
N ILE A 65 -8.85 -0.08 8.11
CA ILE A 65 -8.95 -0.29 9.56
C ILE A 65 -8.34 0.91 10.26
N GLU A 66 -9.09 1.50 11.19
CA GLU A 66 -8.58 2.51 12.10
C GLU A 66 -7.93 1.84 13.31
N VAL A 67 -6.69 2.19 13.61
CA VAL A 67 -5.90 1.67 14.72
C VAL A 67 -5.33 2.84 15.51
N GLY A 68 -6.05 3.26 16.54
CA GLY A 68 -5.71 4.47 17.29
C GLY A 68 -5.71 5.70 16.39
N GLU A 69 -4.56 6.36 16.29
CA GLU A 69 -4.35 7.54 15.43
C GLU A 69 -3.88 7.18 14.01
N SER A 70 -3.71 5.90 13.70
CA SER A 70 -3.24 5.43 12.39
C SER A 70 -4.35 4.71 11.62
N THR A 71 -4.20 4.65 10.31
CA THR A 71 -5.09 3.90 9.42
C THR A 71 -4.28 2.89 8.63
N ILE A 72 -4.79 1.66 8.54
CA ILE A 72 -4.25 0.61 7.68
C ILE A 72 -5.18 0.43 6.49
N PHE A 73 -4.64 0.65 5.28
CA PHE A 73 -5.33 0.35 4.03
C PHE A 73 -4.85 -1.01 3.51
N PHE A 74 -5.79 -1.93 3.29
CA PHE A 74 -5.51 -3.21 2.65
C PHE A 74 -5.89 -3.15 1.19
N ALA A 75 -4.89 -3.33 0.33
CA ALA A 75 -5.07 -3.34 -1.12
C ALA A 75 -4.73 -4.69 -1.71
N THR A 76 -5.45 -5.08 -2.74
CA THR A 76 -5.25 -6.30 -3.52
C THR A 76 -5.07 -5.96 -4.98
N SER A 77 -4.32 -6.77 -5.72
CA SER A 77 -4.21 -6.66 -7.16
C SER A 77 -4.78 -7.92 -7.82
N GLN A 78 -5.33 -7.75 -9.02
CA GLN A 78 -5.73 -8.88 -9.87
C GLN A 78 -4.56 -9.40 -10.72
N ASP A 79 -3.45 -8.67 -10.76
CA ASP A 79 -2.26 -9.08 -11.48
C ASP A 79 -1.54 -10.20 -10.72
N LYS A 80 -1.32 -11.33 -11.40
CA LYS A 80 -0.72 -12.54 -10.81
C LYS A 80 0.70 -12.34 -10.30
N ASP A 81 1.41 -11.33 -10.82
CA ASP A 81 2.79 -11.02 -10.45
C ASP A 81 2.92 -9.97 -9.33
N ALA A 82 1.80 -9.43 -8.81
CA ALA A 82 1.82 -8.38 -7.81
C ALA A 82 2.47 -8.80 -6.47
N GLU A 83 2.50 -10.11 -6.17
CA GLU A 83 3.20 -10.65 -4.99
C GLU A 83 4.72 -10.44 -5.03
N LYS A 84 5.31 -10.27 -6.23
CA LYS A 84 6.77 -10.13 -6.40
C LYS A 84 7.29 -8.74 -6.04
N ILE A 85 6.40 -7.75 -5.97
CA ILE A 85 6.74 -6.35 -5.63
C ILE A 85 6.26 -5.98 -4.22
N ALA A 86 5.43 -6.84 -3.61
CA ALA A 86 5.08 -6.67 -2.22
C ALA A 86 6.35 -6.68 -1.35
N PRO A 87 6.42 -5.83 -0.31
CA PRO A 87 7.60 -5.76 0.55
C PRO A 87 7.89 -7.15 1.11
N SER A 88 9.08 -7.69 0.82
CA SER A 88 9.53 -8.95 1.40
C SER A 88 9.66 -8.76 2.91
N ASP A 89 8.75 -9.39 3.67
CA ASP A 89 8.83 -9.45 5.12
C ASP A 89 10.01 -10.36 5.50
N HIS A 90 11.18 -9.76 5.69
CA HIS A 90 12.30 -10.38 6.38
C HIS A 90 12.31 -9.92 7.83
N SER A 91 11.25 -10.28 8.55
CA SER A 91 11.32 -10.38 10.02
C SER A 91 12.06 -11.67 10.37
N GLU A 92 13.39 -11.69 10.18
CA GLU A 92 14.24 -12.64 10.90
C GLU A 92 14.26 -12.23 12.37
N HIS A 93 13.26 -12.65 13.13
CA HIS A 93 13.44 -12.89 14.56
C HIS A 93 14.06 -14.28 14.69
N SER A 94 15.36 -14.33 14.92
CA SER A 94 15.98 -15.46 15.61
C SER A 94 16.76 -14.91 16.79
N ILE A 95 16.33 -15.40 17.95
CA ILE A 95 16.76 -15.11 19.32
C ILE A 95 18.14 -15.74 19.57
#